data_AF-A0A2G8JB88-F1
#
_entry.id   AF-A0A2G8JB88-F1
#
_cell.length_a   1.000
_cell.length_b   1.000
_cell.length_c   1.000
_cell.angle_alpha   90.00
_cell.angle_beta   90.00
_cell.angle_gamma   90.00
#
_symmetry.space_group_name_H-M   'P 1'
#
loop_
_entity.id
_entity.type
_entity.pdbx_description
1 polymer ?
#
loop_
_entity_poly.entity_id
_entity_poly.type
_entity_poly.pdbx_seq_one_letter_code
_entity_poly.pdbx_strand_id
1 'polypeptide(L)'
;MDLSALLRLHLNSNQLTRIPNGLLEPLHHLKILDLSSNSILDIYSWFFPFSSETINLANNRLQSIPRPLSTEPLMGLQTLDIRNNEISDATNITYFIQETDNLLLDGNPFRCDCSFNDVREWIQRDETLRTSCTWTCVNTVTLEIVLARTLKPEDTTCPETTTNATASNPGDVTEESNTSKEDTSTEKTDNSSYSDNIVCIVIVIVCVIVITIVFVVLWIIKIKCKKEKENKVLNAGQGSLEENNPLSAPGA
;
A
#
# COMPACT_ATOMS: atom_id res chain seq x y z
N MET A 1 -2.11 -24.22 27.21
CA MET A 1 -3.14 -23.17 27.31
C MET A 1 -3.94 -23.24 26.03
N ASP A 2 -5.24 -23.48 26.13
CA ASP A 2 -6.13 -23.48 24.97
C ASP A 2 -6.47 -22.02 24.62
N LEU A 3 -6.10 -21.59 23.41
CA LEU A 3 -6.34 -20.25 22.88
C LEU A 3 -7.46 -20.24 21.83
N SER A 4 -8.18 -21.35 21.66
CA SER A 4 -9.22 -21.51 20.65
C SER A 4 -10.34 -20.47 20.78
N ALA A 5 -10.63 -19.98 21.99
CA ALA A 5 -11.65 -18.97 22.24
C ALA A 5 -11.16 -17.50 22.09
N LEU A 6 -9.90 -17.28 21.71
CA LEU A 6 -9.34 -15.92 21.59
C LEU A 6 -9.99 -15.19 20.41
N LEU A 7 -10.64 -14.05 20.69
CA LEU A 7 -11.31 -13.24 19.68
C LEU A 7 -10.45 -12.06 19.18
N ARG A 8 -9.52 -11.57 20.00
CA ARG A 8 -8.72 -10.38 19.69
C ARG A 8 -7.28 -10.61 20.10
N LEU A 9 -6.35 -10.35 19.20
CA LEU A 9 -4.91 -10.45 19.43
C LEU A 9 -4.26 -9.13 19.00
N HIS A 10 -3.75 -8.39 19.98
CA HIS A 10 -3.04 -7.13 19.76
C HIS A 10 -1.56 -7.34 20.07
N LEU A 11 -0.74 -7.23 19.02
CA LEU A 11 0.72 -7.35 19.02
C LEU A 11 1.38 -6.11 18.38
N ASN A 12 0.61 -5.04 18.22
CA ASN A 12 1.07 -3.78 17.62
C ASN A 12 2.13 -3.07 18.47
N SER A 13 2.93 -2.22 17.82
CA SER A 13 4.00 -1.43 18.49
C SER A 13 5.05 -2.28 19.19
N ASN A 14 5.41 -3.40 18.58
CA ASN A 14 6.51 -4.26 19.02
C ASN A 14 7.65 -4.23 17.99
N GLN A 15 8.60 -5.15 18.12
CA GLN A 15 9.76 -5.28 17.23
C GLN A 15 9.71 -6.59 16.43
N LEU A 16 8.49 -7.07 16.11
CA LEU A 16 8.32 -8.31 15.36
C LEU A 16 8.84 -8.12 13.94
N THR A 17 9.77 -8.98 13.52
CA THR A 17 10.31 -8.99 12.14
C THR A 17 9.71 -10.08 11.28
N ARG A 18 9.07 -11.07 11.90
CA ARG A 18 8.43 -12.22 11.26
C ARG A 18 7.35 -12.80 12.17
N ILE A 19 6.44 -13.54 11.57
CA ILE A 19 5.39 -14.28 12.27
C ILE A 19 5.76 -15.77 12.22
N PRO A 20 5.98 -16.42 13.37
CA PRO A 20 6.27 -17.85 13.40
C PRO A 20 5.20 -18.68 12.70
N ASN A 21 5.62 -19.72 11.98
CA ASN A 21 4.69 -20.65 11.36
C ASN A 21 3.82 -21.33 12.42
N GLY A 22 2.52 -21.47 12.14
CA GLY A 22 1.55 -22.07 13.06
C GLY A 22 1.12 -21.19 14.24
N LEU A 23 1.64 -19.95 14.40
CA LEU A 23 1.25 -19.09 15.53
C LEU A 23 -0.25 -18.79 15.55
N LEU A 24 -0.84 -18.59 14.37
CA LEU A 24 -2.25 -18.24 14.21
C LEU A 24 -3.15 -19.47 14.00
N GLU A 25 -2.56 -20.64 13.76
CA GLU A 25 -3.27 -21.88 13.49
C GLU A 25 -4.29 -22.27 14.58
N PRO A 26 -3.98 -22.19 15.90
CA PRO A 26 -4.95 -22.57 16.93
C PRO A 26 -6.04 -21.50 17.17
N LEU A 27 -5.94 -20.32 16.55
CA LEU A 27 -6.79 -19.16 16.84
C LEU A 27 -8.04 -19.13 15.94
N HIS A 28 -8.80 -20.23 15.91
CA HIS A 28 -9.92 -20.42 14.98
C HIS A 28 -11.07 -19.41 15.12
N HIS A 29 -11.20 -18.73 16.25
CA HIS A 29 -12.25 -17.72 16.47
C HIS A 29 -11.72 -16.28 16.46
N LEU A 30 -10.47 -16.07 16.04
CA LEU A 30 -9.85 -14.75 16.04
C LEU A 30 -10.57 -13.82 15.07
N LYS A 31 -11.13 -12.73 15.60
CA LYS A 31 -11.84 -11.70 14.84
C LYS A 31 -10.95 -10.51 14.51
N ILE A 32 -10.08 -10.12 15.44
CA ILE A 32 -9.21 -8.95 15.28
C ILE A 32 -7.76 -9.38 15.50
N LEU A 33 -6.93 -9.11 14.51
CA LEU A 33 -5.47 -9.26 14.58
C LEU A 33 -4.81 -7.90 14.30
N ASP A 34 -4.18 -7.32 15.31
CA ASP A 34 -3.42 -6.08 15.16
C ASP A 34 -1.92 -6.34 15.31
N LEU A 35 -1.21 -6.22 14.21
CA LEU A 35 0.25 -6.38 14.08
C LEU A 35 0.91 -5.07 13.61
N SER A 36 0.19 -3.96 13.65
CA SER A 36 0.67 -2.68 13.13
C SER A 36 1.87 -2.14 13.90
N SER A 37 2.66 -1.27 13.25
CA SER A 37 3.83 -0.63 13.87
C SER A 37 4.84 -1.66 14.41
N ASN A 38 5.21 -2.62 13.55
CA ASN A 38 6.25 -3.61 13.81
C ASN A 38 7.34 -3.45 12.72
N SER A 39 8.11 -4.51 12.44
CA SER A 39 9.14 -4.52 11.40
C SER A 39 9.03 -5.77 10.52
N ILE A 40 7.81 -6.28 10.36
CA ILE A 40 7.51 -7.52 9.64
C ILE A 40 7.85 -7.32 8.16
N LEU A 41 8.70 -8.20 7.64
CA LEU A 41 9.20 -8.13 6.26
C LEU A 41 8.30 -8.88 5.28
N ASP A 42 7.77 -10.03 5.72
CA ASP A 42 6.96 -10.90 4.88
C ASP A 42 5.89 -11.60 5.72
N ILE A 43 4.80 -11.95 5.04
CA ILE A 43 3.79 -12.89 5.52
C ILE A 43 3.63 -14.01 4.49
N TYR A 44 3.16 -15.17 4.94
CA TYR A 44 2.98 -16.33 4.09
C TYR A 44 1.52 -16.48 3.67
N SER A 45 1.25 -17.25 2.61
CA SER A 45 -0.11 -17.46 2.10
C SER A 45 -1.08 -18.12 3.11
N TRP A 46 -0.58 -18.80 4.15
CA TRP A 46 -1.38 -19.35 5.26
C TRP A 46 -1.71 -18.32 6.35
N PHE A 47 -1.16 -17.10 6.27
CA PHE A 47 -1.28 -16.08 7.31
C PHE A 47 -2.71 -15.64 7.57
N PHE A 48 -3.53 -15.55 6.51
CA PHE A 48 -4.90 -15.03 6.58
C PHE A 48 -5.80 -16.04 7.31
N PRO A 49 -6.21 -15.77 8.57
CA PRO A 49 -7.07 -16.68 9.31
C PRO A 49 -8.48 -16.58 8.73
N PHE A 50 -9.10 -17.73 8.48
CA PHE A 50 -10.44 -17.83 7.89
C PHE A 50 -11.55 -17.07 8.66
N SER A 51 -11.35 -16.80 9.95
CA SER A 51 -12.37 -16.20 10.81
C SER A 51 -12.15 -14.71 11.14
N SER A 52 -11.02 -14.14 10.72
CA SER A 52 -10.66 -12.77 11.06
C SER A 52 -11.44 -11.76 10.23
N GLU A 53 -12.09 -10.84 10.94
CA GLU A 53 -12.85 -9.73 10.38
C GLU A 53 -11.98 -8.51 10.13
N THR A 54 -10.93 -8.33 10.95
CA THR A 54 -10.03 -7.19 10.83
C THR A 54 -8.59 -7.63 11.01
N ILE A 55 -7.77 -7.34 10.00
CA ILE A 55 -6.31 -7.53 10.02
C ILE A 55 -5.64 -6.19 9.82
N ASN A 56 -4.86 -5.76 10.81
CA ASN A 56 -4.07 -4.54 10.73
C ASN A 56 -2.57 -4.87 10.69
N LEU A 57 -1.95 -4.58 9.56
CA LEU A 57 -0.53 -4.76 9.26
C LEU A 57 0.13 -3.41 8.90
N ALA A 58 -0.54 -2.28 9.14
CA ALA A 58 -0.04 -0.97 8.79
C ALA A 58 1.30 -0.64 9.48
N ASN A 59 2.14 0.16 8.84
CA ASN A 59 3.45 0.56 9.37
C ASN A 59 4.34 -0.66 9.69
N ASN A 60 4.50 -1.53 8.72
CA ASN A 60 5.47 -2.63 8.72
C ASN A 60 6.43 -2.43 7.53
N ARG A 61 7.14 -3.49 7.11
CA ARG A 61 8.06 -3.46 5.97
C ARG A 61 7.72 -4.55 4.95
N LEU A 62 6.42 -4.83 4.78
CA LEU A 62 5.96 -5.85 3.86
C LEU A 62 6.33 -5.46 2.43
N GLN A 63 7.03 -6.33 1.70
CA GLN A 63 7.39 -6.09 0.30
C GLN A 63 6.37 -6.66 -0.70
N SER A 64 5.56 -7.61 -0.24
CA SER A 64 4.48 -8.20 -1.02
C SER A 64 3.35 -8.66 -0.11
N ILE A 65 2.17 -8.86 -0.70
CA ILE A 65 1.08 -9.57 -0.07
C ILE A 65 0.84 -10.88 -0.83
N PRO A 66 0.93 -12.05 -0.19
CA PRO A 66 0.71 -13.32 -0.87
C PRO A 66 -0.78 -13.52 -1.13
N ARG A 67 -1.11 -14.17 -2.24
CA ARG A 67 -2.45 -14.72 -2.45
C ARG A 67 -2.73 -15.77 -1.35
N PRO A 68 -3.89 -15.75 -0.69
CA PRO A 68 -4.24 -16.77 0.30
C PRO A 68 -4.23 -18.18 -0.32
N LEU A 69 -3.79 -19.19 0.45
CA LEU A 69 -3.83 -20.61 0.00
C LEU A 69 -5.25 -21.16 -0.06
N SER A 70 -6.20 -20.50 0.61
CA SER A 70 -7.56 -20.98 0.71
C SER A 70 -8.24 -21.03 -0.66
N THR A 71 -8.82 -22.19 -0.99
CA THR A 71 -9.77 -22.33 -2.09
C THR A 71 -11.11 -21.68 -1.78
N GLU A 72 -11.40 -21.46 -0.49
CA GLU A 72 -12.56 -20.75 0.00
C GLU A 72 -12.28 -19.24 0.04
N PRO A 73 -13.29 -18.39 -0.25
CA PRO A 73 -13.22 -16.94 -0.01
C PRO A 73 -12.74 -16.62 1.41
N LEU A 74 -12.19 -15.42 1.63
CA LEU A 74 -11.89 -14.93 2.98
C LEU A 74 -13.22 -14.57 3.67
N MET A 75 -14.06 -15.58 3.92
CA MET A 75 -15.44 -15.45 4.37
C MET A 75 -15.52 -14.69 5.70
N GLY A 76 -15.64 -13.37 5.61
CA GLY A 76 -15.78 -12.48 6.74
C GLY A 76 -14.65 -11.48 6.95
N LEU A 77 -13.59 -11.44 6.13
CA LEU A 77 -12.58 -10.38 6.24
C LEU A 77 -13.18 -9.05 5.77
N GLN A 78 -13.53 -8.18 6.72
CA GLN A 78 -14.14 -6.88 6.43
C GLN A 78 -13.09 -5.79 6.21
N THR A 79 -11.99 -5.82 6.97
CA THR A 79 -10.97 -4.78 6.95
C THR A 79 -9.58 -5.36 6.84
N LEU A 80 -8.84 -4.90 5.84
CA LEU A 80 -7.40 -5.14 5.70
C LEU A 80 -6.67 -3.81 5.59
N ASP A 81 -5.86 -3.50 6.60
CA ASP A 81 -4.99 -2.32 6.60
C ASP A 81 -3.53 -2.74 6.40
N ILE A 82 -2.97 -2.42 5.24
CA ILE A 82 -1.56 -2.65 4.90
C ILE A 82 -0.86 -1.34 4.51
N ARG A 83 -1.38 -0.19 4.97
CA ARG A 83 -0.79 1.12 4.70
C ARG A 83 0.64 1.24 5.20
N ASN A 84 1.42 2.12 4.57
CA ASN A 84 2.79 2.42 4.98
C ASN A 84 3.65 1.14 5.13
N ASN A 85 3.66 0.33 4.08
CA ASN A 85 4.55 -0.80 3.90
C ASN A 85 5.45 -0.54 2.68
N GLU A 86 6.17 -1.57 2.21
CA GLU A 86 7.12 -1.50 1.10
C GLU A 86 6.60 -2.28 -0.13
N ILE A 87 5.27 -2.41 -0.25
CA ILE A 87 4.66 -3.22 -1.32
C ILE A 87 4.77 -2.47 -2.65
N SER A 88 5.50 -3.06 -3.59
CA SER A 88 5.67 -2.49 -4.94
C SER A 88 4.83 -3.18 -6.02
N ASP A 89 4.51 -4.45 -5.83
CA ASP A 89 3.73 -5.25 -6.77
C ASP A 89 2.27 -5.36 -6.33
N ALA A 90 1.35 -4.92 -7.19
CA ALA A 90 -0.08 -4.93 -6.90
C ALA A 90 -0.83 -6.18 -7.44
N THR A 91 -0.13 -7.16 -8.04
CA THR A 91 -0.77 -8.31 -8.70
C THR A 91 -1.72 -9.09 -7.80
N ASN A 92 -1.36 -9.30 -6.52
CA ASN A 92 -2.21 -10.03 -5.58
C ASN A 92 -3.26 -9.14 -4.89
N ILE A 93 -3.20 -7.82 -5.06
CA ILE A 93 -4.13 -6.88 -4.42
C ILE A 93 -5.54 -7.05 -4.98
N THR A 94 -5.68 -7.40 -6.27
CA THR A 94 -6.96 -7.64 -6.94
C THR A 94 -7.85 -8.62 -6.16
N TYR A 95 -7.25 -9.64 -5.55
CA TYR A 95 -7.98 -10.58 -4.71
C TYR A 95 -8.65 -9.87 -3.52
N PHE A 96 -7.90 -9.05 -2.79
CA PHE A 96 -8.41 -8.35 -1.60
C PHE A 96 -9.42 -7.24 -1.93
N ILE A 97 -9.33 -6.64 -3.11
CA ILE A 97 -10.33 -5.67 -3.60
C ILE A 97 -11.72 -6.31 -3.69
N GLN A 98 -11.80 -7.60 -4.03
CA GLN A 98 -13.06 -8.31 -4.19
C GLN A 98 -13.57 -8.92 -2.87
N GLU A 99 -12.67 -9.17 -1.94
CA GLU A 99 -12.94 -9.97 -0.73
C GLU A 99 -13.10 -9.12 0.53
N THR A 100 -12.82 -7.82 0.49
CA THR A 100 -12.86 -6.95 1.68
C THR A 100 -13.73 -5.70 1.47
N ASP A 101 -14.41 -5.26 2.53
CA ASP A 101 -15.22 -4.04 2.50
C ASP A 101 -14.34 -2.78 2.61
N ASN A 102 -13.28 -2.85 3.42
CA ASN A 102 -12.40 -1.73 3.74
C ASN A 102 -10.94 -2.13 3.51
N LEU A 103 -10.45 -1.88 2.30
CA LEU A 103 -9.06 -2.11 1.93
C LEU A 103 -8.26 -0.79 2.01
N LEU A 104 -7.22 -0.76 2.85
CA LEU A 104 -6.37 0.42 3.03
C LEU A 104 -4.94 0.08 2.60
N LEU A 105 -4.45 0.74 1.54
CA LEU A 105 -3.16 0.42 0.91
C LEU A 105 -2.24 1.63 0.70
N ASP A 106 -2.69 2.84 1.02
CA ASP A 106 -1.91 4.06 0.79
C ASP A 106 -0.57 4.07 1.55
N GLY A 107 0.39 4.83 1.01
CA GLY A 107 1.76 4.86 1.55
C GLY A 107 2.64 3.67 1.19
N ASN A 108 2.24 2.88 0.18
CA ASN A 108 3.07 1.82 -0.42
C ASN A 108 3.70 2.29 -1.75
N PRO A 109 4.93 1.87 -2.09
CA PRO A 109 5.63 2.23 -3.33
C PRO A 109 5.18 1.40 -4.54
N PHE A 110 3.87 1.31 -4.80
CA PHE A 110 3.33 0.54 -5.91
C PHE A 110 3.91 1.00 -7.24
N ARG A 111 4.27 0.09 -8.14
CA ARG A 111 4.74 0.43 -9.48
C ARG A 111 3.58 0.90 -10.35
N CYS A 112 3.76 2.00 -11.08
CA CYS A 112 2.81 2.44 -12.13
C CYS A 112 3.01 1.57 -13.39
N ASP A 113 2.75 0.28 -13.27
CA ASP A 113 2.80 -0.68 -14.35
C ASP A 113 1.49 -1.46 -14.38
N CYS A 114 1.43 -2.51 -15.19
CA CYS A 114 0.19 -3.24 -15.35
C CYS A 114 -0.25 -4.10 -14.16
N SER A 115 0.62 -4.33 -13.16
CA SER A 115 0.17 -4.91 -11.88
C SER A 115 -0.79 -3.99 -11.13
N PHE A 116 -0.74 -2.67 -11.39
CA PHE A 116 -1.56 -1.66 -10.73
C PHE A 116 -2.90 -1.39 -11.44
N ASN A 117 -3.17 -2.07 -12.57
CA ASN A 117 -4.38 -1.85 -13.37
C ASN A 117 -5.67 -1.94 -12.56
N ASP A 118 -5.83 -3.04 -11.83
CA ASP A 118 -7.07 -3.31 -11.10
C ASP A 118 -7.24 -2.37 -9.91
N VAL A 119 -6.13 -2.01 -9.26
CA VAL A 119 -6.10 -1.01 -8.19
C VAL A 119 -6.51 0.37 -8.73
N ARG A 120 -5.98 0.78 -9.89
CA ARG A 120 -6.37 2.02 -10.58
C ARG A 120 -7.86 2.03 -10.85
N GLU A 121 -8.41 0.98 -11.46
CA GLU A 121 -9.84 0.91 -11.76
C GLU A 121 -10.70 0.96 -10.51
N TRP A 122 -10.31 0.24 -9.47
CA TRP A 122 -11.00 0.25 -8.18
C TRP A 122 -11.04 1.66 -7.57
N ILE A 123 -9.91 2.35 -7.52
CA ILE A 123 -9.82 3.75 -7.04
C ILE A 123 -10.71 4.68 -7.88
N GLN A 124 -10.76 4.50 -9.21
CA GLN A 124 -11.52 5.38 -10.09
C GLN A 124 -13.04 5.22 -9.94
N ARG A 125 -13.52 4.05 -9.50
CA ARG A 125 -14.95 3.78 -9.28
C ARG A 125 -15.49 4.41 -7.99
N ASP A 126 -14.63 4.61 -6.99
CA ASP A 126 -15.02 5.18 -5.69
C ASP A 126 -14.62 6.66 -5.60
N GLU A 127 -15.61 7.55 -5.42
CA GLU A 127 -15.37 9.00 -5.34
C GLU A 127 -14.47 9.40 -4.15
N THR A 128 -14.56 8.69 -3.03
CA THR A 128 -13.77 8.97 -1.83
C THR A 128 -12.30 8.59 -2.04
N LEU A 129 -12.04 7.43 -2.66
CA LEU A 129 -10.70 6.99 -3.00
C LEU A 129 -10.08 7.89 -4.08
N ARG A 130 -10.84 8.20 -5.13
CA ARG A 130 -10.41 9.05 -6.26
C ARG A 130 -10.01 10.46 -5.85
N THR A 131 -10.66 11.03 -4.83
CA THR A 131 -10.35 12.39 -4.35
C THR A 131 -9.22 12.44 -3.34
N SER A 132 -8.81 11.29 -2.78
CA SER A 132 -7.69 11.20 -1.86
C SER A 132 -6.35 11.44 -2.56
N CYS A 133 -5.45 12.15 -1.87
CA CYS A 133 -4.07 12.40 -2.31
C CYS A 133 -3.06 11.39 -1.75
N THR A 134 -3.52 10.39 -0.97
CA THR A 134 -2.64 9.38 -0.38
C THR A 134 -2.38 8.20 -1.33
N TRP A 135 -3.21 8.06 -2.37
CA TRP A 135 -3.05 7.03 -3.40
C TRP A 135 -2.07 7.47 -4.47
N THR A 136 -0.91 6.81 -4.48
CA THR A 136 0.17 7.06 -5.43
C THR A 136 0.72 5.75 -5.97
N CYS A 137 1.33 5.82 -7.14
CA CYS A 137 2.25 4.81 -7.63
C CYS A 137 3.56 5.48 -8.06
N VAL A 138 4.60 4.69 -8.30
CA VAL A 138 5.93 5.13 -8.72
C VAL A 138 6.16 4.68 -10.14
N ASN A 139 6.48 5.61 -11.03
CA ASN A 139 6.90 5.28 -12.38
C ASN A 139 8.25 4.55 -12.33
N THR A 140 8.32 3.34 -12.89
CA THR A 140 9.51 2.49 -12.79
C THR A 140 10.69 2.98 -13.62
N VAL A 141 10.45 3.87 -14.58
CA VAL A 141 11.47 4.45 -15.46
C VAL A 141 11.94 5.81 -14.94
N THR A 142 11.02 6.71 -14.61
CA THR A 142 11.36 8.07 -14.18
C THR A 142 11.55 8.21 -12.66
N LEU A 143 11.12 7.20 -11.88
CA LEU A 143 11.07 7.21 -10.41
C LEU A 143 10.17 8.33 -9.84
N GLU A 144 9.32 8.92 -10.65
CA GLU A 144 8.37 9.95 -10.23
C GLU A 144 7.18 9.31 -9.50
N ILE A 145 6.72 9.99 -8.44
CA ILE A 145 5.49 9.65 -7.72
C ILE A 145 4.30 10.24 -8.49
N VAL A 146 3.43 9.37 -9.00
CA VAL A 146 2.25 9.71 -9.77
C VAL A 146 1.00 9.53 -8.90
N LEU A 147 0.09 10.50 -8.94
CA LEU A 147 -1.20 10.39 -8.25
C LEU A 147 -2.10 9.40 -8.99
N ALA A 148 -2.67 8.42 -8.27
CA ALA A 148 -3.49 7.38 -8.90
C ALA A 148 -4.69 7.96 -9.67
N ARG A 149 -5.28 9.07 -9.20
CA ARG A 149 -6.40 9.77 -9.85
C ARG A 149 -6.07 10.41 -11.20
N THR A 150 -4.79 10.59 -11.52
CA THR A 150 -4.35 11.19 -12.79
C THR A 150 -3.98 10.15 -13.83
N LEU A 151 -3.88 8.88 -13.43
CA LEU A 151 -3.55 7.77 -14.32
C LEU A 151 -4.66 7.53 -15.33
N LYS A 152 -4.25 7.30 -16.57
CA LYS A 152 -5.10 6.87 -17.66
C LYS A 152 -5.01 5.36 -17.84
N PRO A 153 -5.95 4.73 -18.56
CA PRO A 153 -5.88 3.30 -18.84
C PRO A 153 -4.55 2.85 -19.43
N GLU A 154 -4.04 3.59 -20.41
CA GLU A 154 -2.78 3.30 -21.11
C GLU A 154 -1.54 3.28 -20.20
N ASP A 155 -1.56 3.97 -19.06
CA ASP A 155 -0.42 4.05 -18.14
C ASP A 155 -0.19 2.75 -17.36
N THR A 156 -1.21 1.89 -17.27
CA THR A 156 -1.14 0.63 -16.51
C THR A 156 -1.77 -0.55 -17.26
N THR A 157 -1.85 -0.53 -18.59
CA THR A 157 -2.32 -1.68 -19.38
C THR A 157 -1.13 -2.51 -19.86
N CYS A 158 -1.12 -3.83 -19.66
CA CYS A 158 -0.07 -4.67 -20.26
C CYS A 158 -0.29 -4.80 -21.78
N PRO A 159 0.76 -4.89 -22.61
CA PRO A 159 0.61 -5.41 -23.97
C PRO A 159 0.02 -6.81 -23.88
N GLU A 160 -1.07 -7.07 -24.62
CA GLU A 160 -1.63 -8.42 -24.69
C GLU A 160 -0.54 -9.39 -25.12
N THR A 161 -0.31 -10.42 -24.31
CA THR A 161 0.57 -11.52 -24.70
C THR A 161 -0.15 -12.25 -25.81
N THR A 162 0.20 -11.99 -27.08
CA THR A 162 -0.27 -12.80 -28.19
C THR A 162 0.34 -14.19 -28.00
N THR A 163 -0.40 -15.09 -27.36
CA THR A 163 -0.08 -16.52 -27.34
C THR A 163 -0.31 -17.06 -28.75
N ASN A 164 0.64 -16.80 -29.65
CA ASN A 164 0.88 -17.69 -30.78
C ASN A 164 1.60 -18.92 -30.23
N ALA A 165 0.84 -19.76 -29.54
CA ALA A 165 1.22 -21.13 -29.25
C ALA A 165 1.25 -21.90 -30.56
N THR A 166 2.40 -21.93 -31.23
CA THR A 166 2.71 -23.04 -32.13
C THR A 166 3.42 -24.08 -31.30
N ALA A 167 2.65 -25.08 -30.87
CA ALA A 167 3.14 -26.27 -30.22
C ALA A 167 4.20 -26.94 -31.10
N SER A 168 5.40 -27.10 -30.57
CA SER A 168 6.26 -28.23 -30.90
C SER A 168 6.70 -28.88 -29.58
N ASN A 169 6.51 -30.19 -29.54
CA ASN A 169 6.46 -31.07 -28.38
C ASN A 169 7.84 -31.22 -27.69
N PRO A 170 7.91 -31.71 -26.43
CA PRO A 170 9.14 -31.83 -25.66
C PRO A 170 9.88 -33.13 -25.98
N GLY A 171 11.21 -33.05 -25.94
CA GLY A 171 12.08 -34.20 -26.09
C GLY A 171 13.46 -33.88 -25.55
N ASP A 172 13.82 -34.64 -24.52
CA ASP A 172 15.16 -35.09 -24.19
C ASP A 172 15.89 -34.43 -23.02
N VAL A 173 16.21 -35.31 -22.08
CA VAL A 173 17.00 -35.13 -20.88
C VAL A 173 18.44 -35.37 -21.28
N THR A 174 19.35 -34.47 -20.95
CA THR A 174 20.72 -34.88 -20.61
C THR A 174 21.31 -33.92 -19.58
N GLU A 175 21.65 -34.50 -18.42
CA GLU A 175 22.59 -33.95 -17.47
C GLU A 175 23.97 -33.86 -18.11
N GLU A 176 24.66 -32.74 -17.94
CA GLU A 176 26.12 -32.78 -17.82
C GLU A 176 26.60 -31.65 -16.90
N SER A 177 27.01 -32.08 -15.72
CA SER A 177 27.84 -31.35 -14.77
C SER A 177 29.23 -31.09 -15.35
N ASN A 178 29.73 -29.86 -15.24
CA ASN A 178 31.16 -29.60 -15.15
C ASN A 178 31.46 -28.41 -14.23
N THR A 179 32.41 -28.67 -13.34
CA THR A 179 32.84 -27.84 -12.20
C THR A 179 34.14 -27.09 -12.51
N SER A 180 34.45 -26.10 -11.66
CA SER A 180 35.74 -25.40 -11.40
C SER A 180 36.03 -24.12 -12.21
N LYS A 181 36.57 -23.02 -11.65
CA LYS A 181 37.08 -22.67 -10.30
C LYS A 181 37.28 -21.13 -10.19
N GLU A 182 37.46 -20.67 -8.96
CA GLU A 182 37.91 -19.36 -8.40
C GLU A 182 38.94 -18.56 -9.25
N ASP A 183 39.13 -17.23 -9.11
CA ASP A 183 39.60 -16.58 -7.87
C ASP A 183 39.70 -15.02 -7.91
N THR A 184 39.72 -14.43 -6.72
CA THR A 184 40.39 -13.19 -6.26
C THR A 184 39.91 -11.79 -6.70
N SER A 185 39.51 -10.96 -5.72
CA SER A 185 39.83 -9.53 -5.73
C SER A 185 40.25 -9.03 -4.35
N THR A 186 41.32 -8.25 -4.39
CA THR A 186 42.26 -7.91 -3.33
C THR A 186 41.82 -6.68 -2.55
N GLU A 187 42.11 -6.71 -1.25
CA GLU A 187 42.05 -5.61 -0.31
C GLU A 187 42.94 -4.42 -0.75
N LYS A 188 42.39 -3.21 -0.77
CA LYS A 188 43.17 -1.96 -0.82
C LYS A 188 42.71 -1.02 0.29
N THR A 189 43.65 -0.77 1.19
CA THR A 189 43.64 0.26 2.22
C THR A 189 43.78 1.63 1.57
N ASP A 190 42.89 2.56 1.91
CA ASP A 190 43.13 4.01 1.72
C ASP A 190 42.65 4.77 2.97
N ASN A 191 43.58 5.58 3.50
CA ASN A 191 43.40 6.45 4.65
C ASN A 191 42.41 7.60 4.34
N SER A 192 41.23 7.59 4.95
CA SER A 192 40.25 8.70 4.88
C SER A 192 39.29 8.75 6.08
N SER A 193 39.70 8.32 7.28
CA SER A 193 38.79 8.24 8.44
C SER A 193 38.45 9.59 9.12
N TYR A 194 38.84 10.73 8.54
CA TYR A 194 38.51 12.06 9.10
C TYR A 194 37.51 12.88 8.26
N SER A 195 37.41 12.62 6.94
CA SER A 195 36.49 13.32 6.03
C SER A 195 35.11 12.67 5.93
N ASP A 196 34.98 11.35 6.14
CA ASP A 196 33.71 10.65 5.97
C ASP A 196 32.69 10.99 7.06
N ASN A 197 33.16 11.25 8.29
CA ASN A 197 32.29 11.67 9.39
C ASN A 197 31.71 13.07 9.15
N ILE A 198 32.49 14.00 8.60
CA ILE A 198 32.04 15.37 8.30
C ILE A 198 31.03 15.35 7.15
N VAL A 199 31.30 14.57 6.10
CA VAL A 199 30.38 14.41 4.95
C VAL A 199 29.06 13.79 5.41
N CYS A 200 29.10 12.73 6.22
CA CYS A 200 27.90 12.12 6.80
C CYS A 200 27.11 13.10 7.68
N ILE A 201 27.77 13.89 8.53
CA ILE A 201 27.10 14.89 9.38
C ILE A 201 26.43 15.97 8.53
N VAL A 202 27.09 16.46 7.48
CA VAL A 202 26.52 17.46 6.56
C VAL A 202 25.30 16.89 5.84
N ILE A 203 25.37 15.65 5.37
CA ILE A 203 24.23 14.97 4.73
C ILE A 203 23.07 14.84 5.71
N VAL A 204 23.31 14.40 6.94
CA VAL A 204 22.27 14.27 7.96
C VAL A 204 21.64 15.64 8.28
N ILE A 205 22.44 16.70 8.42
CA ILE A 205 21.93 18.07 8.66
C ILE A 205 21.09 18.54 7.49
N VAL A 206 21.55 18.34 6.25
CA VAL A 206 20.79 18.71 5.05
C VAL A 206 19.48 17.92 4.98
N CYS A 207 19.51 16.60 5.25
CA CYS A 207 18.32 15.77 5.32
C CYS A 207 17.34 16.27 6.38
N VAL A 208 17.81 16.59 7.59
CA VAL A 208 16.96 17.15 8.67
C VAL A 208 16.34 18.47 8.23
N ILE A 209 17.11 19.38 7.61
CA ILE A 209 16.59 20.65 7.11
C ILE A 209 15.52 20.41 6.04
N VAL A 210 15.78 19.56 5.05
CA VAL A 210 14.80 19.22 4.01
C VAL A 210 13.53 18.63 4.62
N ILE A 211 13.66 17.68 5.56
CA ILE A 211 12.54 17.06 6.26
C ILE A 211 11.73 18.11 7.03
N THR A 212 12.39 19.02 7.75
CA THR A 212 11.69 20.10 8.48
C THR A 212 10.95 21.04 7.54
N ILE A 213 11.54 21.39 6.40
CA ILE A 213 10.88 22.22 5.37
C ILE A 213 9.64 21.52 4.83
N VAL A 214 9.75 20.22 4.51
CA VAL A 214 8.61 19.41 4.03
C VAL A 214 7.48 19.42 5.06
N PHE A 215 7.77 19.19 6.35
CA PHE A 215 6.75 19.23 7.39
C PHE A 215 6.10 20.61 7.54
N VAL A 216 6.87 21.68 7.45
CA VAL A 216 6.35 23.05 7.49
C VAL A 216 5.45 23.32 6.28
N VAL A 217 5.84 22.89 5.08
CA VAL A 217 5.03 23.03 3.86
C VAL A 217 3.72 22.24 3.99
N LEU A 218 3.78 20.98 4.43
CA LEU A 218 2.59 20.16 4.67
C LEU A 218 1.66 20.77 5.72
N TRP A 219 2.23 21.37 6.79
CA TRP A 219 1.47 22.07 7.81
C TRP A 219 0.78 23.32 7.25
N ILE A 220 1.47 24.12 6.45
CA ILE A 220 0.89 25.30 5.76
C ILE A 220 -0.23 24.88 4.80
N ILE A 221 -0.04 23.79 4.04
CA ILE A 221 -1.06 23.25 3.14
C ILE A 221 -2.29 22.81 3.95
N LYS A 222 -2.11 22.08 5.05
CA LYS A 222 -3.21 21.70 5.93
C LYS A 222 -3.97 22.91 6.48
N ILE A 223 -3.27 23.96 6.89
CA ILE A 223 -3.88 25.21 7.36
C ILE A 223 -4.70 25.87 6.23
N LYS A 224 -4.12 25.99 5.02
CA LYS A 224 -4.83 26.57 3.87
C LYS A 224 -6.07 25.75 3.50
N CYS A 225 -5.97 24.41 3.47
CA CYS A 225 -7.10 23.53 3.20
C CYS A 225 -8.20 23.65 4.28
N LYS A 226 -7.83 23.80 5.56
CA LYS A 226 -8.81 24.00 6.65
C LYS A 226 -9.56 25.32 6.46
N LYS A 227 -8.84 26.40 6.16
CA LYS A 227 -9.41 27.74 5.96
C LYS A 227 -10.33 27.81 4.74
N GLU A 228 -10.00 27.10 3.66
CA GLU A 228 -10.84 27.03 2.47
C GLU A 228 -12.16 26.29 2.73
N LYS A 229 -12.14 25.23 3.56
CA LYS A 229 -13.36 24.54 4.01
C LYS A 229 -14.23 25.45 4.87
N GLU A 230 -13.66 26.20 5.80
CA GLU A 230 -14.39 27.16 6.65
C GLU A 230 -15.03 28.29 5.81
N ASN A 231 -14.32 28.82 4.81
CA ASN A 231 -14.85 29.84 3.90
C ASN A 231 -15.99 29.32 3.00
N LYS A 232 -15.93 28.06 2.55
CA LYS A 232 -17.01 27.44 1.75
C LYS A 232 -18.28 27.24 2.59
N VAL A 233 -18.16 26.93 3.88
CA VAL A 233 -19.31 26.79 4.79
C VAL A 233 -19.96 28.15 5.09
N LEU A 234 -19.17 29.21 5.26
CA LEU A 234 -19.68 30.58 5.46
C LEU A 234 -20.43 31.11 4.22
N ASN A 235 -19.90 30.86 3.02
CA ASN A 235 -20.54 31.31 1.77
C ASN A 235 -21.80 30.49 1.42
N ALA A 236 -21.90 29.23 1.86
CA ALA A 236 -23.10 28.42 1.67
C ALA A 236 -24.27 28.84 2.59
N GLY A 237 -23.99 29.52 3.70
CA GLY A 237 -25.01 30.02 4.64
C GLY A 237 -25.69 31.33 4.25
N GLN A 238 -25.17 32.06 3.27
CA GLN A 238 -25.72 33.35 2.81
C GLN A 238 -26.65 33.23 1.59
N GLY A 239 -26.86 32.03 1.04
CA GLY A 239 -27.70 31.79 -0.15
C GLY A 239 -29.18 31.44 0.12
N SER A 240 -29.65 31.46 1.37
CA SER A 240 -30.98 30.93 1.75
C SER A 240 -31.97 31.95 2.33
N LEU A 241 -31.73 33.26 2.19
CA LEU A 241 -32.63 34.32 2.67
C LEU A 241 -32.99 35.32 1.57
N GLU A 242 -33.48 34.86 0.42
CA GLU A 242 -34.08 35.78 -0.57
C GLU A 242 -35.12 35.11 -1.48
N GLU A 243 -36.11 34.42 -0.90
CA GLU A 243 -37.34 34.13 -1.64
C GLU A 243 -38.48 33.91 -0.64
N ASN A 244 -39.27 34.96 -0.36
CA ASN A 244 -40.66 34.88 0.10
C ASN A 244 -41.24 36.30 0.22
N ASN A 245 -41.86 36.80 -0.86
CA ASN A 245 -42.86 37.85 -0.73
C ASN A 245 -44.04 37.51 -1.67
N PRO A 246 -45.29 37.39 -1.17
CA PRO A 246 -46.42 37.01 -2.01
C PRO A 246 -47.10 38.25 -2.59
N LEU A 247 -47.34 38.28 -3.91
CA LEU A 247 -48.21 39.28 -4.50
C LEU A 247 -49.22 38.66 -5.50
N SER A 248 -50.49 38.80 -5.10
CA SER A 248 -51.69 39.06 -5.90
C SER A 248 -52.10 38.11 -7.04
N ALA A 249 -53.26 37.47 -6.83
CA ALA A 249 -54.15 36.97 -7.87
C ALA A 249 -54.80 38.11 -8.69
N PRO A 250 -55.34 37.79 -9.88
CA PRO A 250 -56.63 38.34 -10.29
C PRO A 250 -57.60 37.22 -10.72
N GLY A 251 -58.81 37.24 -10.17
CA GLY A 251 -59.94 36.46 -10.66
C GLY A 251 -61.02 37.41 -11.18
N ALA A 252 -61.38 37.24 -12.44
CA ALA A 252 -62.67 37.62 -13.03
C ALA A 252 -63.52 36.35 -13.15
#